data_AF-A0A1W1I2R6-F1
#
_entry.id   AF-A0A1W1I2R6-F1
#
_cell.length_a   1.000
_cell.length_b   1.000
_cell.length_c   1.000
_cell.angle_alpha   90.00
_cell.angle_beta   90.00
_cell.angle_gamma   90.00
#
_symmetry.space_group_name_H-M   'P 1'
#
loop_
_entity.id
_entity.type
_entity.pdbx_description
1 polymer ?
#
loop_
_entity_poly.entity_id
_entity_poly.type
_entity_poly.pdbx_seq_one_letter_code
_entity_poly.pdbx_strand_id
1 'polypeptide(L)'
;MKGLRFERIGQGRYYNVVFHLGSTYVPVSDETVDELKAQSLLPAERFLDLLLDRVGYSSYLKDQIRSELRSSGDPVTQITVLQGAIREL
;
A
#
# COMPACT_ATOMS: atom_id res chain seq x y z
N MET A 1 -2.52 11.27 10.85
CA MET A 1 -2.81 11.41 9.41
C MET A 1 -3.75 10.28 9.03
N LYS A 2 -4.86 10.57 8.34
CA LYS A 2 -5.80 9.56 7.83
C LYS A 2 -5.39 9.17 6.40
N GLY A 3 -5.68 7.95 5.98
CA GLY A 3 -5.38 7.46 4.64
C GLY A 3 -4.28 6.40 4.57
N LEU A 4 -4.12 5.87 3.36
CA LEU A 4 -3.12 4.85 3.03
C LEU A 4 -1.75 5.48 2.78
N ARG A 5 -0.68 4.88 3.29
CA ARG A 5 0.70 5.27 2.95
C ARG A 5 1.70 4.17 3.26
N PHE A 6 2.84 4.20 2.58
CA PHE A 6 4.01 3.42 2.95
C PHE A 6 4.98 4.26 3.78
N GLU A 7 5.70 3.62 4.68
CA GLU A 7 6.77 4.23 5.47
C GLU A 7 7.94 3.26 5.61
N ARG A 8 9.15 3.72 5.27
CA ARG A 8 10.39 2.99 5.56
C ARG A 8 10.78 3.23 7.03
N ILE A 9 10.81 2.16 7.81
CA ILE A 9 11.05 2.18 9.27
C ILE A 9 12.48 1.78 9.67
N GLY A 10 13.33 1.40 8.71
CA GLY A 10 14.72 1.02 8.96
C GLY A 10 15.40 0.38 7.76
N GLN A 11 16.59 -0.18 8.02
CA GLN A 11 17.38 -1.00 7.10
C GLN A 11 17.89 -2.23 7.86
N GLY A 12 18.07 -3.36 7.15
CA GLY A 12 18.61 -4.60 7.72
C GLY A 12 17.69 -5.34 8.68
N ARG A 13 16.39 -5.03 8.69
CA ARG A 13 15.36 -5.75 9.46
C ARG A 13 14.65 -6.76 8.57
N TYR A 14 13.95 -7.71 9.21
CA TYR A 14 13.08 -8.65 8.50
C TYR A 14 11.93 -7.93 7.75
N TYR A 15 11.45 -6.81 8.30
CA TYR A 15 10.55 -5.87 7.62
C TYR A 15 11.11 -4.44 7.73
N ASN A 16 11.41 -3.83 6.59
CA ASN A 16 11.94 -2.47 6.51
C ASN A 16 10.86 -1.43 6.16
N VAL A 17 9.69 -1.87 5.71
CA VAL A 17 8.57 -1.03 5.30
C VAL A 17 7.30 -1.45 6.03
N VAL A 18 6.49 -0.46 6.41
CA VAL A 18 5.13 -0.66 6.89
C VAL A 18 4.14 0.06 5.99
N PHE A 19 2.95 -0.52 5.85
CA PHE A 19 1.83 0.10 5.17
C PHE A 19 0.80 0.53 6.21
N HIS A 20 0.53 1.82 6.27
CA HIS A 20 -0.42 2.43 7.20
C HIS A 20 -1.83 2.40 6.59
N LEU A 21 -2.79 2.05 7.43
CA LEU A 21 -4.21 1.92 7.16
C LEU A 21 -4.96 2.73 8.23
N GLY A 22 -4.99 4.05 8.08
CA GLY A 22 -5.53 4.93 9.11
C GLY A 22 -4.73 4.84 10.42
N SER A 23 -5.27 4.19 11.45
CA SER A 23 -4.61 4.02 12.76
C SER A 23 -3.92 2.67 12.95
N THR A 24 -4.00 1.77 11.97
CA THR A 24 -3.31 0.48 12.00
C THR A 24 -2.17 0.46 10.98
N TYR A 25 -1.24 -0.47 11.14
CA TYR A 25 -0.16 -0.69 10.18
C TYR A 25 0.08 -2.18 9.99
N VAL A 26 0.53 -2.54 8.79
CA VAL A 26 0.94 -3.89 8.45
C VAL A 26 2.38 -3.90 7.94
N PRO A 27 3.23 -4.83 8.40
CA PRO A 27 4.57 -5.00 7.86
C PRO A 27 4.49 -5.50 6.41
N VAL A 28 5.37 -4.97 5.55
CA VAL A 28 5.46 -5.36 4.15
C VAL A 28 6.88 -5.85 3.87
N SER A 29 7.00 -7.03 3.25
CA SER A 29 8.32 -7.58 2.89
C SER A 29 8.97 -6.77 1.78
N ASP A 30 10.30 -6.75 1.75
CA ASP A 30 11.05 -6.07 0.69
C ASP A 30 10.70 -6.64 -0.70
N GLU A 31 10.46 -7.96 -0.81
CA GLU A 31 9.97 -8.61 -2.04
C GLU A 31 8.63 -8.02 -2.51
N THR A 32 7.66 -7.85 -1.61
CA THR A 32 6.37 -7.23 -1.96
C THR A 32 6.54 -5.78 -2.37
N VAL A 33 7.41 -5.03 -1.68
CA VAL A 33 7.72 -3.64 -2.05
C VAL A 33 8.31 -3.57 -3.46
N ASP A 34 9.24 -4.46 -3.79
CA ASP A 34 9.89 -4.51 -5.10
C ASP A 34 8.91 -4.90 -6.22
N GLU A 35 8.02 -5.87 -5.97
CA GLU A 35 6.94 -6.20 -6.90
C GLU A 35 6.00 -5.00 -7.15
N LEU A 36 5.59 -4.30 -6.10
CA LEU A 36 4.74 -3.11 -6.21
C LEU A 36 5.46 -1.99 -6.96
N LYS A 37 6.75 -1.76 -6.71
CA LYS A 37 7.56 -0.79 -7.45
C LYS A 37 7.62 -1.10 -8.93
N ALA A 38 7.90 -2.35 -9.29
CA ALA A 38 7.99 -2.81 -10.67
C ALA A 38 6.67 -2.58 -11.45
N GLN A 39 5.54 -2.64 -10.73
CA GLN A 39 4.20 -2.48 -11.29
C GLN A 39 3.58 -1.10 -11.02
N SER A 40 4.36 -0.13 -10.53
CA SER A 40 3.87 1.20 -10.15
C SER A 40 3.31 2.04 -11.31
N LEU A 41 3.57 1.65 -12.56
CA LEU A 41 3.05 2.30 -13.76
C LEU A 41 1.74 1.67 -14.28
N LEU A 42 1.21 0.64 -13.62
CA LEU A 42 -0.09 0.08 -13.95
C LEU A 42 -1.20 1.15 -13.80
N PRO A 43 -2.33 1.01 -14.52
CA PRO A 43 -3.53 1.77 -14.22
C PRO A 43 -3.92 1.61 -12.74
N ALA A 44 -4.42 2.69 -12.11
CA ALA A 44 -4.69 2.72 -10.67
C ALA A 44 -5.54 1.54 -10.17
N GLU A 45 -6.58 1.16 -10.93
CA GLU A 45 -7.42 0.00 -10.59
C GLU A 45 -6.63 -1.33 -10.58
N ARG A 46 -5.75 -1.54 -11.56
CA ARG A 46 -4.91 -2.74 -11.65
C ARG A 46 -3.84 -2.77 -10.57
N PHE A 47 -3.29 -1.61 -10.23
CA PHE A 47 -2.38 -1.49 -9.11
C PHE A 47 -3.08 -1.77 -7.78
N LEU A 48 -4.32 -1.31 -7.60
CA LEU A 48 -5.12 -1.62 -6.41
C LEU A 48 -5.38 -3.12 -6.29
N ASP A 49 -5.72 -3.81 -7.39
CA ASP A 49 -5.87 -5.27 -7.38
C ASP A 49 -4.59 -5.96 -6.88
N LEU A 50 -3.43 -5.57 -7.43
CA LEU A 50 -2.13 -6.09 -7.01
C LEU A 50 -1.82 -5.80 -5.53
N LEU A 51 -2.07 -4.56 -5.08
CA LEU A 51 -1.88 -4.16 -3.70
C LEU A 51 -2.74 -5.01 -2.74
N LEU A 52 -4.01 -5.22 -3.09
CA LEU A 52 -4.91 -6.06 -2.30
C LEU A 52 -4.43 -7.51 -2.27
N ASP A 53 -3.90 -8.04 -3.37
CA ASP A 53 -3.42 -9.42 -3.41
C ASP A 53 -2.12 -9.65 -2.65
N ARG A 54 -1.20 -8.68 -2.65
CA ARG A 54 0.11 -8.82 -1.98
C ARG A 54 0.10 -8.37 -0.53
N VAL A 55 -0.60 -7.28 -0.21
CA VAL A 55 -0.65 -6.73 1.15
C VAL A 55 -1.92 -7.16 1.88
N GLY A 56 -3.05 -7.29 1.18
CA GLY A 56 -4.33 -7.74 1.74
C GLY A 56 -4.43 -9.26 1.85
N TYR A 57 -3.52 -9.92 2.57
CA TYR A 57 -3.48 -11.39 2.71
C TYR A 57 -4.72 -12.04 3.35
N SER A 58 -5.66 -11.24 3.86
CA SER A 58 -6.96 -11.69 4.38
C SER A 58 -8.10 -10.86 3.80
N SER A 59 -9.29 -11.44 3.73
CA SER A 59 -10.52 -10.72 3.33
C SER A 59 -10.76 -9.49 4.20
N TYR A 60 -10.56 -9.62 5.51
CA TYR A 60 -10.64 -8.51 6.46
C TYR A 60 -9.72 -7.34 6.08
N LEU A 61 -8.45 -7.64 5.78
CA LEU A 61 -7.48 -6.61 5.43
C LEU A 61 -7.79 -5.98 4.08
N LYS A 62 -8.23 -6.76 3.08
CA LYS A 62 -8.71 -6.24 1.80
C LYS A 62 -9.87 -5.25 1.99
N ASP A 63 -10.82 -5.58 2.87
CA ASP A 63 -11.96 -4.73 3.17
C ASP A 63 -11.55 -3.47 3.93
N GLN A 64 -10.60 -3.56 4.86
CA GLN A 64 -10.03 -2.38 5.54
C GLN A 64 -9.36 -1.42 4.56
N ILE A 65 -8.53 -1.92 3.63
CA ILE A 65 -7.87 -1.11 2.60
C ILE A 65 -8.92 -0.36 1.76
N ARG A 66 -9.96 -1.08 1.31
CA ARG A 66 -11.05 -0.50 0.52
C ARG A 66 -11.88 0.51 1.31
N SER A 67 -12.13 0.24 2.59
CA SER A 67 -12.85 1.13 3.49
C SER A 67 -12.09 2.43 3.70
N GLU A 68 -10.78 2.34 3.97
CA GLU A 68 -9.92 3.52 4.17
C GLU A 68 -9.91 4.36 2.88
N LEU A 69 -9.67 3.75 1.70
CA LEU A 69 -9.72 4.43 0.40
C LEU A 69 -10.99 5.26 0.19
N ARG A 70 -12.16 4.64 0.45
CA ARG A 70 -13.46 5.32 0.31
C ARG A 70 -13.64 6.46 1.31
N SER A 71 -13.04 6.35 2.49
CA SER A 71 -13.18 7.34 3.57
C SER A 71 -12.28 8.56 3.39
N SER A 72 -11.18 8.41 2.66
CA SER A 72 -10.12 9.43 2.60
C SER A 72 -10.09 10.29 1.32
N GLY A 73 -11.03 10.07 0.38
CA GLY A 73 -11.24 10.95 -0.78
C GLY A 73 -11.50 10.17 -2.07
N ASP A 74 -11.05 10.73 -3.20
CA ASP A 74 -11.11 10.06 -4.51
C ASP A 74 -10.15 8.86 -4.55
N PRO A 75 -10.64 7.61 -4.70
CA PRO A 75 -9.80 6.42 -4.63
C PRO A 75 -8.71 6.39 -5.70
N VAL A 76 -8.98 6.87 -6.92
CA VAL A 76 -8.02 6.86 -8.03
C VAL A 76 -6.82 7.73 -7.69
N THR A 77 -7.07 8.97 -7.25
CA THR A 77 -6.03 9.92 -6.83
C THR A 77 -5.18 9.33 -5.71
N GLN A 78 -5.79 8.68 -4.72
CA GLN A 78 -5.05 8.08 -3.61
C GLN A 78 -4.15 6.92 -4.05
N ILE A 79 -4.64 6.06 -4.93
CA ILE A 79 -3.80 5.00 -5.49
C ILE A 79 -2.65 5.58 -6.29
N THR A 80 -2.88 6.62 -7.09
CA THR A 80 -1.80 7.30 -7.82
C THR A 80 -0.75 7.90 -6.87
N VAL A 81 -1.17 8.48 -5.74
CA VAL A 81 -0.24 8.96 -4.70
C VAL A 81 0.56 7.80 -4.10
N LEU A 82 -0.06 6.66 -3.81
CA LEU A 82 0.63 5.46 -3.33
C LEU A 82 1.64 4.92 -4.35
N GLN A 83 1.30 4.91 -5.63
CA GLN A 83 2.20 4.53 -6.73
C GLN A 83 3.42 5.44 -6.80
N GLY A 84 3.24 6.75 -6.59
CA GLY A 84 4.35 7.70 -6.47
C GLY A 84 5.22 7.40 -5.25
N ALA A 85 4.59 7.24 -4.08
CA ALA A 85 5.30 6.99 -2.82
C ALA A 85 6.11 5.69 -2.84
N ILE A 86 5.56 4.58 -3.34
CA ILE A 86 6.27 3.30 -3.35
C ILE A 86 7.51 3.34 -4.25
N ARG A 87 7.50 4.12 -5.34
CA ARG A 87 8.66 4.30 -6.23
C ARG A 87 9.83 5.02 -5.54
N GLU A 88 9.52 5.86 -4.55
CA GLU A 88 10.51 6.67 -3.84
C GLU A 88 11.07 5.99 -2.57
N LEU A 89 10.50 4.84 -2.16
CA LEU A 89 10.99 4.05 -1.03
C LEU A 89 12.33 3.39 -1.30
#